data_AF-A0A6B3C842-F1
#
_entry.id   AF-A0A6B3C842-F1
#
_cell.length_a   1.000
_cell.length_b   1.000
_cell.length_c   1.000
_cell.angle_alpha   90.00
_cell.angle_beta   90.00
_cell.angle_gamma   90.00
#
_symmetry.space_group_name_H-M   'P 1'
#
loop_
_entity.id
_entity.type
_entity.pdbx_description
1 polymer ?
#
loop_
_entity_poly.entity_id
_entity_poly.type
_entity_poly.pdbx_seq_one_letter_code
_entity_poly.pdbx_strand_id
1 'polypeptide(L)'
;MLPIAVLVSTPGSVCIERQNPRPANRTVPEATVIKQRQDMVDSYWTLKAEGFPEVVFSDGLCRLLPYLERLGAKRTADLGLDSGGGLGDLLLVRRAFGEEILPLWRRGDGSDVADGDRVAGIRFGHAKNTCTATSSAAPTTAPRPLLDPTRP
;
A
#
# COMPACT_ATOMS: atom_id res chain seq x y z
N MET A 1 8.01 -5.63 -13.06
CA MET A 1 6.95 -4.60 -12.96
C MET A 1 7.08 -3.73 -14.19
N LEU A 2 6.04 -3.59 -15.01
CA LEU A 2 6.11 -2.79 -16.24
C LEU A 2 5.90 -1.30 -15.92
N PRO A 3 6.63 -0.36 -16.56
CA PRO A 3 6.44 1.06 -16.33
C PRO A 3 5.09 1.52 -16.91
N ILE A 4 4.44 2.46 -16.23
CA ILE A 4 3.16 3.05 -16.67
C ILE A 4 3.32 4.57 -16.62
N ALA A 5 2.94 5.25 -17.70
CA ALA A 5 2.89 6.71 -17.72
C ALA A 5 1.51 7.17 -17.25
N VAL A 6 1.49 8.07 -16.27
CA VAL A 6 0.26 8.70 -15.75
C VAL A 6 0.28 10.18 -16.08
N LEU A 7 -0.66 10.64 -16.91
CA LEU A 7 -0.82 12.04 -17.26
C LEU A 7 -1.91 12.69 -16.40
N VAL A 8 -1.60 13.84 -15.82
CA VAL A 8 -2.56 14.60 -15.02
C VAL A 8 -3.27 15.61 -15.92
N SER A 9 -4.50 15.29 -16.34
CA SER A 9 -5.31 16.06 -17.30
C SER A 9 -5.95 17.34 -16.73
N THR A 10 -5.41 17.89 -15.64
CA THR A 10 -5.94 19.11 -15.01
C THR A 10 -5.87 20.30 -16.00
N PRO A 11 -6.94 21.12 -16.14
CA PRO A 11 -6.91 22.31 -17.00
C PRO A 11 -5.77 23.27 -16.64
N GLY A 12 -5.21 23.95 -17.64
CA GLY A 12 -4.01 24.78 -17.48
C GLY A 12 -4.27 25.98 -16.57
N SER A 13 -5.45 26.59 -16.70
CA SER A 13 -5.94 27.64 -15.81
C SER A 13 -5.93 27.21 -14.35
N VAL A 14 -6.43 26.01 -14.05
CA VAL A 14 -6.45 25.44 -12.69
C VAL A 14 -5.03 25.18 -12.18
N CYS A 15 -4.10 24.75 -13.04
CA CYS A 15 -2.70 24.59 -12.67
C CYS A 15 -2.05 25.94 -12.29
N ILE A 16 -2.37 27.02 -13.00
CA ILE A 16 -1.90 28.39 -12.73
C ILE A 16 -2.50 28.91 -11.41
N GLU A 17 -3.82 28.77 -11.23
CA GLU A 17 -4.51 29.15 -9.99
C GLU A 17 -3.89 28.45 -8.75
N ARG A 18 -3.51 27.17 -8.90
CA ARG A 18 -2.85 26.39 -7.85
C ARG A 18 -1.38 26.77 -7.60
N GLN A 19 -0.77 27.62 -8.42
CA GLN A 19 0.55 28.20 -8.15
C GLN A 19 0.46 29.41 -7.21
N ASN A 20 -0.60 30.21 -7.29
CA ASN A 20 -0.76 31.43 -6.51
C ASN A 20 -0.61 31.26 -4.98
N PRO A 21 -1.22 30.24 -4.33
CA PRO A 21 -1.07 30.06 -2.88
C PRO A 21 0.24 29.37 -2.47
N ARG A 22 1.13 28.99 -3.42
CA ARG A 22 2.34 28.24 -3.08
C ARG A 22 3.40 29.16 -2.45
N PRO A 23 4.20 28.63 -1.50
CA PRO A 23 5.36 29.35 -0.98
C PRO A 23 6.34 29.70 -2.10
N ALA A 24 6.98 30.87 -2.02
CA ALA A 24 7.83 31.41 -3.08
C ALA A 24 8.97 30.46 -3.53
N ASN A 25 9.47 29.61 -2.65
CA ASN A 25 10.50 28.61 -2.98
C ASN A 25 9.98 27.40 -3.79
N ARG A 26 8.68 27.32 -4.04
CA ARG A 26 7.99 26.23 -4.76
C ARG A 26 7.05 26.73 -5.86
N THR A 27 6.91 28.05 -6.01
CA THR A 27 6.11 28.68 -7.05
C THR A 27 6.93 28.84 -8.31
N VAL A 28 6.30 28.58 -9.46
CA VAL A 28 6.90 28.82 -10.77
C VAL A 28 6.10 29.88 -11.54
N PRO A 29 6.73 30.64 -12.45
CA PRO A 29 6.02 31.60 -13.29
C PRO A 29 4.96 30.94 -14.18
N GLU A 30 3.89 31.68 -14.49
CA GLU A 30 2.78 31.22 -15.33
C GLU A 30 3.25 30.63 -16.68
N ALA A 31 4.18 31.31 -17.36
CA ALA A 31 4.75 30.84 -18.63
C ALA A 31 5.39 29.45 -18.52
N THR A 32 5.93 29.09 -17.35
CA THR A 32 6.50 27.75 -17.11
C THR A 32 5.39 26.70 -17.06
N VAL A 33 4.26 27.00 -16.41
CA VAL A 33 3.11 26.11 -16.32
C VAL A 33 2.48 25.89 -17.69
N ILE A 34 2.37 26.95 -18.49
CA ILE A 34 1.88 26.89 -19.89
C ILE A 34 2.79 25.99 -20.72
N LYS A 35 4.11 26.20 -20.64
CA LYS A 35 5.09 25.38 -21.36
C LYS A 35 5.01 23.90 -20.93
N GLN A 36 5.00 23.62 -19.64
CA GLN A 36 4.88 22.25 -19.11
C GLN A 36 3.62 21.54 -19.61
N ARG A 37 2.49 22.26 -19.71
CA ARG A 37 1.27 21.70 -20.28
C ARG A 37 1.43 21.37 -21.75
N GLN A 38 2.06 22.24 -22.53
CA GLN A 38 2.32 22.00 -23.95
C GLN A 38 3.24 20.78 -24.13
N ASP A 39 4.36 20.75 -23.41
CA ASP A 39 5.32 19.65 -23.43
C ASP A 39 4.64 18.31 -23.07
N MET A 40 3.73 18.31 -22.08
CA MET A 40 2.94 17.14 -21.70
C MET A 40 2.02 16.66 -22.83
N VAL A 41 1.32 17.57 -23.53
CA VAL A 41 0.43 17.22 -24.66
C VAL A 41 1.24 16.66 -25.82
N ASP A 42 2.39 17.26 -26.12
CA ASP A 42 3.24 16.83 -27.22
C ASP A 42 3.87 15.45 -26.94
N SER A 43 4.26 15.19 -25.69
CA SER A 43 4.83 13.90 -25.27
C SER A 43 3.81 12.75 -25.32
N TYR A 44 2.51 13.02 -25.21
CA TYR A 44 1.48 11.97 -25.15
C TYR A 44 1.59 10.96 -26.30
N TRP A 45 1.94 11.43 -27.50
CA TRP A 45 2.07 10.57 -28.68
C TRP A 45 3.33 9.72 -28.70
N THR A 46 4.39 10.13 -28.02
CA THR A 46 5.69 9.45 -28.03
C THR A 46 5.88 8.48 -26.87
N LEU A 47 5.14 8.64 -25.76
CA LEU A 47 5.30 7.82 -24.54
C LEU A 47 5.20 6.31 -24.79
N LYS A 48 4.32 5.84 -25.68
CA LYS A 48 4.27 4.41 -26.03
C LYS A 48 5.55 3.92 -26.70
N ALA A 49 6.12 4.73 -27.59
CA ALA A 49 7.38 4.42 -28.26
C ALA A 49 8.59 4.50 -27.31
N GLU A 50 8.50 5.30 -26.26
CA GLU A 50 9.52 5.43 -25.21
C GLU A 50 9.56 4.24 -24.23
N GLY A 51 8.65 3.27 -24.37
CA GLY A 51 8.64 2.05 -23.57
C GLY A 51 7.64 2.07 -22.40
N PHE A 52 6.67 2.99 -22.41
CA PHE A 52 5.50 2.92 -21.53
C PHE A 52 4.40 2.09 -22.19
N PRO A 53 4.24 0.78 -21.86
CA PRO A 53 3.20 -0.07 -22.45
C PRO A 53 1.79 0.46 -22.21
N GLU A 54 1.59 1.14 -21.07
CA GLU A 54 0.32 1.76 -20.71
C GLU A 54 0.51 3.25 -20.42
N VAL A 55 -0.38 4.05 -21.01
CA VAL A 55 -0.45 5.51 -20.85
C VAL A 55 -1.87 5.84 -20.42
N VAL A 56 -2.03 6.34 -19.20
CA VAL A 56 -3.35 6.58 -18.60
C VAL A 56 -3.48 8.03 -18.14
N PHE A 57 -4.70 8.57 -18.20
CA PHE A 57 -5.00 9.87 -17.61
C PHE A 57 -5.50 9.71 -16.17
N SER A 58 -5.15 10.67 -15.32
CA SER A 58 -5.50 10.66 -13.90
C SER A 58 -7.01 10.76 -13.64
N ASP A 59 -7.77 11.39 -14.53
CA ASP A 59 -9.24 11.42 -14.45
C ASP A 59 -9.85 10.03 -14.66
N GLY A 60 -9.21 9.18 -15.47
CA GLY A 60 -9.50 7.75 -15.56
C GLY A 60 -9.29 7.03 -14.23
N LEU A 61 -8.31 7.44 -13.42
CA LEU A 61 -8.07 6.89 -12.08
C LEU A 61 -9.17 7.29 -11.09
N CYS A 62 -9.81 8.46 -11.25
CA CYS A 62 -10.98 8.80 -10.44
C CYS A 62 -12.13 7.79 -10.63
N ARG A 63 -12.22 7.14 -11.81
CA ARG A 63 -13.17 6.03 -12.02
C ARG A 63 -12.81 4.77 -11.25
N LEU A 64 -11.55 4.61 -10.85
CA LEU A 64 -11.09 3.50 -9.99
C LEU A 64 -11.41 3.75 -8.52
N LEU A 65 -11.65 5.01 -8.11
CA LEU A 65 -11.88 5.37 -6.71
C LEU A 65 -12.97 4.50 -6.03
N PRO A 66 -14.17 4.28 -6.63
CA PRO A 66 -15.18 3.45 -6.00
C PRO A 66 -14.74 1.99 -5.84
N TYR A 67 -13.88 1.48 -6.74
CA TYR A 67 -13.34 0.13 -6.64
C TYR A 67 -12.26 0.03 -5.56
N LEU A 68 -11.38 1.03 -5.48
CA LEU A 68 -10.35 1.12 -4.46
C LEU A 68 -10.95 1.30 -3.07
N GLU A 69 -12.01 2.10 -2.93
CA GLU A 69 -12.78 2.26 -1.70
C GLU A 69 -13.43 0.94 -1.27
N ARG A 70 -14.07 0.22 -2.20
CA ARG A 70 -14.64 -1.11 -1.91
C ARG A 70 -13.57 -2.12 -1.48
N LEU A 71 -12.43 -2.15 -2.16
CA LEU A 71 -11.31 -3.03 -1.81
C LEU A 71 -10.70 -2.65 -0.45
N GLY A 72 -10.55 -1.35 -0.20
CA GLY A 72 -10.07 -0.82 1.07
C GLY A 72 -11.01 -1.18 2.21
N ALA A 73 -12.31 -0.91 2.07
CA ALA A 73 -13.33 -1.25 3.06
C ALA A 73 -13.37 -2.75 3.35
N LYS A 74 -13.31 -3.60 2.31
CA LYS A 74 -13.24 -5.05 2.50
C LYS A 74 -11.99 -5.45 3.26
N ARG A 75 -10.82 -4.89 2.94
CA ARG A 75 -9.57 -5.15 3.65
C ARG A 75 -9.63 -4.70 5.12
N THR A 76 -10.20 -3.53 5.38
CA THR A 76 -10.38 -3.01 6.74
C THR A 76 -11.26 -3.94 7.57
N ALA A 77 -12.39 -4.39 7.02
CA ALA A 77 -13.30 -5.34 7.66
C ALA A 77 -12.66 -6.73 7.86
N ASP A 78 -11.99 -7.25 6.84
CA ASP A 78 -11.26 -8.53 6.91
C ASP A 78 -10.17 -8.51 7.99
N LEU A 79 -9.52 -7.36 8.21
CA LEU A 79 -8.53 -7.15 9.27
C LEU A 79 -9.13 -6.77 10.64
N GLY A 80 -10.44 -6.48 10.72
CA GLY A 80 -11.09 -6.02 11.95
C GLY A 80 -10.65 -4.61 12.41
N LEU A 81 -10.14 -3.79 11.49
CA LEU A 81 -9.68 -2.42 11.77
C LEU A 81 -10.82 -1.41 11.91
N ASP A 82 -12.04 -1.82 11.57
CA ASP A 82 -13.29 -1.05 11.66
C ASP A 82 -14.06 -1.33 12.96
N SER A 83 -13.38 -1.78 14.02
CA SER A 83 -13.96 -2.24 15.30
C SER A 83 -14.87 -3.46 15.20
N GLY A 84 -14.92 -4.12 14.03
CA GLY A 84 -15.57 -5.40 13.84
C GLY A 84 -14.73 -6.60 14.32
N GLY A 85 -15.37 -7.76 14.43
CA GLY A 85 -14.72 -9.04 14.75
C GLY A 85 -13.99 -9.67 13.56
N GLY A 86 -13.27 -8.88 12.76
CA GLY A 86 -12.53 -9.35 11.59
C GLY A 86 -11.44 -10.36 11.95
N LEU A 87 -10.83 -10.97 10.94
CA LEU A 87 -9.87 -12.06 11.14
C LEU A 87 -8.51 -11.57 11.64
N GLY A 88 -8.15 -10.30 11.43
CA GLY A 88 -6.87 -9.73 11.86
C GLY A 88 -5.70 -10.59 11.39
N ASP A 89 -4.89 -11.09 12.32
CA ASP A 89 -3.75 -11.99 12.04
C ASP A 89 -4.15 -13.31 11.36
N LEU A 90 -5.38 -13.78 11.60
CA LEU A 90 -5.90 -15.02 11.00
C LEU A 90 -6.26 -14.85 9.52
N LEU A 91 -6.28 -13.62 8.99
CA LEU A 91 -6.55 -13.37 7.58
C LEU A 91 -5.48 -14.03 6.69
N LEU A 92 -4.21 -14.01 7.12
CA LEU A 92 -3.14 -14.68 6.38
C LEU A 92 -3.28 -16.20 6.44
N VAL A 93 -3.68 -16.73 7.61
CA VAL A 93 -3.91 -18.17 7.81
C VAL A 93 -5.02 -18.65 6.89
N ARG A 94 -6.16 -17.95 6.84
CA ARG A 94 -7.27 -18.23 5.92
C ARG A 94 -6.81 -18.25 4.46
N ARG A 95 -5.97 -17.28 4.07
CA ARG A 95 -5.52 -17.14 2.68
C ARG A 95 -4.53 -18.21 2.25
N ALA A 96 -3.66 -18.65 3.16
CA ALA A 96 -2.62 -19.63 2.88
C ALA A 96 -3.13 -21.07 3.01
N PHE A 97 -4.01 -21.33 3.98
CA PHE A 97 -4.39 -22.68 4.38
C PHE A 97 -5.89 -23.00 4.25
N GLY A 98 -6.73 -22.02 3.89
CA GLY A 98 -8.19 -22.21 3.78
C GLY A 98 -8.95 -21.87 5.07
N GLU A 99 -10.27 -21.76 4.96
CA GLU A 99 -11.16 -21.44 6.09
C GLU A 99 -11.30 -22.59 7.08
N GLU A 100 -11.24 -23.82 6.58
CA GLU A 100 -11.35 -25.06 7.33
C GLU A 100 -10.28 -25.22 8.41
N ILE A 101 -9.15 -24.52 8.25
CA ILE A 101 -8.03 -24.55 9.20
C ILE A 101 -8.22 -23.55 10.35
N LEU A 102 -9.05 -22.52 10.18
CA LEU A 102 -9.23 -21.47 11.20
C LEU A 102 -9.67 -22.00 12.58
N PRO A 103 -10.63 -22.94 12.70
CA PRO A 103 -11.05 -23.47 14.00
C PRO A 103 -9.98 -24.32 14.69
N LEU A 104 -9.03 -24.85 13.91
CA LEU A 104 -7.95 -25.72 14.41
C LEU A 104 -6.68 -24.92 14.75
N TRP A 105 -6.60 -23.68 14.29
CA TRP A 105 -5.48 -22.79 14.52
C TRP A 105 -5.42 -22.36 15.98
N ARG A 106 -4.42 -22.86 16.71
CA ARG A 106 -4.18 -22.47 18.10
C ARG A 106 -2.86 -21.75 18.22
N ARG A 107 -2.90 -20.61 18.91
CA ARG A 107 -1.68 -19.90 19.33
C ARG A 107 -0.88 -20.82 20.24
N GLY A 108 0.42 -20.95 19.99
CA GLY A 108 1.32 -21.62 20.93
C GLY A 108 1.55 -20.72 22.14
N ASP A 109 1.48 -21.26 23.35
CA ASP A 109 1.86 -20.53 24.56
C ASP A 109 3.38 -20.25 24.50
N GLY A 110 3.78 -18.97 24.60
CA GLY A 110 5.18 -18.57 24.79
C GLY A 110 6.06 -18.44 23.53
N SER A 111 5.51 -18.41 22.32
CA SER A 111 6.31 -18.25 21.09
C SER A 111 6.45 -16.78 20.67
N ASP A 112 7.39 -16.08 21.30
CA ASP A 112 8.04 -14.91 20.70
C ASP A 112 9.33 -15.44 20.03
N VAL A 113 9.27 -15.70 18.72
CA VAL A 113 10.52 -15.85 17.96
C VAL A 113 10.99 -14.45 17.63
N ALA A 114 12.30 -14.23 17.76
CA ALA A 114 12.96 -12.93 17.62
C ALA A 114 12.38 -12.12 16.45
N ASP A 115 12.12 -10.84 16.69
CA ASP A 115 11.50 -9.87 15.77
C ASP A 115 9.96 -9.88 15.68
N GLY A 116 9.27 -10.51 16.64
CA GLY A 116 7.81 -10.45 16.76
C GLY A 116 7.06 -11.45 15.86
N ASP A 117 7.78 -12.43 15.32
CA ASP A 117 7.22 -13.49 14.50
C ASP A 117 6.35 -14.43 15.36
N ARG A 118 5.08 -14.53 14.98
CA ARG A 118 4.07 -15.30 15.70
C ARG A 118 4.04 -16.73 15.18
N VAL A 119 4.38 -17.68 16.05
CA VAL A 119 4.24 -19.11 15.76
C VAL A 119 2.87 -19.59 16.24
N ALA A 120 2.13 -20.26 15.36
CA ALA A 120 0.93 -20.98 15.75
C ALA A 120 0.92 -22.37 15.10
N GLY A 121 0.20 -23.28 15.75
CA GLY A 121 0.21 -24.69 15.42
C GLY A 121 -1.21 -25.24 15.28
N ILE A 122 -1.32 -26.27 14.45
CA ILE A 122 -2.54 -27.07 14.29
C ILE A 122 -2.28 -28.42 14.96
N ARG A 123 -3.18 -28.85 15.86
CA ARG A 123 -3.11 -30.17 16.50
C ARG A 123 -4.09 -31.13 15.84
N PHE A 124 -3.56 -32.20 15.24
CA PHE A 124 -4.36 -33.29 14.67
C PHE A 124 -4.38 -34.49 15.63
N GLY A 125 -5.51 -34.74 16.29
CA GLY A 125 -5.75 -35.95 17.09
C GLY A 125 -4.77 -36.21 18.26
N HIS A 126 -4.69 -37.47 18.71
CA HIS A 126 -3.80 -37.93 19.79
C HIS A 126 -2.34 -38.19 19.35
N ALA A 127 -2.02 -38.04 18.07
CA ALA A 127 -0.65 -38.15 17.56
C ALA A 127 -0.03 -36.75 17.44
N LYS A 128 1.16 -36.55 18.03
CA LYS A 128 1.92 -35.28 17.98
C LYS A 128 2.49 -35.02 16.57
N ASN A 129 1.63 -34.71 15.61
CA ASN A 129 2.06 -34.10 14.35
C ASN A 129 1.77 -32.60 14.46
N THR A 130 2.78 -31.81 14.84
CA THR A 130 2.68 -30.34 14.90
C THR A 130 3.19 -29.78 13.58
N CYS A 131 2.29 -29.24 12.75
CA CYS A 131 2.70 -28.34 11.67
C CYS A 131 2.86 -26.94 12.26
N THR A 132 4.06 -26.39 12.16
CA THR A 132 4.41 -25.06 12.65
C THR A 132 4.48 -24.12 11.46
N ALA A 133 3.66 -23.07 11.44
CA ALA A 133 3.72 -22.04 10.41
C ALA A 133 3.96 -20.69 11.08
N THR A 134 4.93 -19.94 10.56
CA THR A 134 5.25 -18.58 11.00
C THR A 134 4.55 -17.59 10.07
N SER A 135 3.78 -16.68 10.66
CA SER A 135 3.22 -15.52 9.95
C SER A 135 3.90 -14.27 10.49
N SER A 136 4.69 -13.60 9.65
CA SER A 136 5.23 -12.28 9.96
C SER A 136 4.23 -11.22 9.52
N ALA A 137 3.72 -10.45 10.47
CA ALA A 137 2.94 -9.25 10.23
C ALA A 137 3.71 -8.06 10.84
N ALA A 138 4.93 -7.82 10.37
CA ALA A 138 5.70 -6.67 10.81
C ALA A 138 4.97 -5.36 10.40
N PRO A 139 4.58 -4.48 11.33
CA PRO A 139 4.33 -3.10 10.98
C PRO A 139 5.67 -2.51 10.54
N THR A 140 5.74 -1.95 9.32
CA THR A 140 6.87 -1.12 8.89
C THR A 140 7.00 0.05 9.86
N THR A 141 7.84 -0.11 10.87
CA THR A 141 8.13 0.91 11.87
C THR A 141 9.20 1.81 11.27
N ALA A 142 8.92 3.11 11.31
CA ALA A 142 9.82 4.19 10.92
C ALA A 142 11.24 4.03 11.52
N PRO A 143 12.29 4.60 10.89
CA PRO A 143 13.67 4.41 11.33
C PRO A 143 13.89 4.95 12.75
N ARG A 144 14.45 4.09 13.61
CA ARG A 144 14.94 4.44 14.96
C ARG A 144 15.94 5.60 14.88
N PRO A 145 15.90 6.58 15.81
CA PRO A 145 17.01 7.51 15.96
C PRO A 145 18.22 6.79 16.56
N LEU A 146 19.40 7.08 16.00
CA LEU A 146 20.71 6.64 16.53
C LEU A 146 20.82 7.07 18.00
N LEU A 147 21.19 6.14 18.87
CA LEU A 147 21.72 6.45 20.19
C LEU A 147 23.01 7.25 20.03
N ASP A 148 23.00 8.48 20.58
CA ASP A 148 24.17 9.34 20.75
C ASP A 148 25.11 8.73 21.82
N PRO A 149 26.35 8.35 21.47
CA PRO A 149 27.30 7.77 22.41
C PRO A 149 28.09 8.86 23.13
N THR A 150 27.46 9.91 23.66
CA THR A 150 28.12 10.85 24.58
C THR A 150 27.16 11.47 25.59
N ARG A 151 26.98 10.82 26.75
CA ARG A 151 26.86 11.50 28.05
C ARG A 151 27.20 10.54 29.20
N PRO A 152 27.87 11.05 30.24
CA PRO A 152 28.67 10.28 31.20
C PRO A 152 27.85 9.43 32.17
#